data_AF-A0A1Y6CPH5-F1
#
_entry.id   AF-A0A1Y6CPH5-F1
#
_cell.length_a   1.000
_cell.length_b   1.000
_cell.length_c   1.000
_cell.angle_alpha   90.00
_cell.angle_beta   90.00
_cell.angle_gamma   90.00
#
_symmetry.space_group_name_H-M   'P 1'
#
loop_
_entity.id
_entity.type
_entity.pdbx_description
1 polymer ?
#
loop_
_entity_poly.entity_id
_entity_poly.type
_entity_poly.pdbx_seq_one_letter_code
_entity_poly.pdbx_strand_id
1 'polypeptide(L)' 'MAKLDPEIADDAPWADEITSYDEDHFITYLRLLDADAEGADWREAARIVLHRDPDAEPELL' A
#
# COMPACT_ATOMS: atom_id res chain seq x y z
N MET A 1 14.05 9.57 1.41
CA MET A 1 14.42 8.79 0.20
C MET A 1 13.48 7.60 0.22
N ALA A 2 12.57 7.51 -0.76
CA ALA A 2 11.50 6.51 -0.74
C ALA A 2 12.08 5.10 -0.57
N LYS A 3 11.46 4.31 0.30
CA LYS A 3 11.91 2.95 0.61
C LYS A 3 11.28 1.98 -0.39
N LEU A 4 11.99 0.89 -0.70
CA LEU A 4 11.51 -0.07 -1.70
C LEU A 4 10.30 -0.87 -1.18
N ASP A 5 10.33 -1.23 0.10
CA ASP A 5 9.28 -2.00 0.79
C ASP A 5 9.13 -1.53 2.26
N PRO A 6 8.64 -0.32 2.51
CA PRO A 6 8.32 0.13 3.88
C PRO A 6 7.15 -0.69 4.47
N GLU A 7 7.10 -0.78 5.80
CA GLU A 7 5.96 -1.36 6.51
C GLU A 7 4.71 -0.49 6.31
N ILE A 8 3.64 -1.10 5.81
CA ILE A 8 2.36 -0.44 5.56
C ILE A 8 1.54 -0.45 6.84
N ALA A 9 1.12 0.71 7.31
CA ALA A 9 0.18 0.82 8.43
C ALA A 9 -1.19 0.26 8.02
N ASP A 10 -1.91 -0.34 8.97
CA ASP A 10 -3.29 -0.81 8.73
C ASP A 10 -4.20 0.34 8.29
N ASP A 11 -4.05 1.49 8.94
CA ASP A 11 -4.66 2.76 8.55
C ASP A 11 -3.56 3.76 8.15
N ALA A 12 -3.59 4.21 6.89
CA ALA A 12 -2.73 5.29 6.45
C ALA A 12 -3.13 6.60 7.16
N PRO A 13 -2.16 7.41 7.64
CA PRO A 13 -2.46 8.67 8.29
C PRO A 13 -3.14 9.63 7.31
N TRP A 14 -4.33 10.10 7.65
CA TRP A 14 -5.08 11.03 6.83
C TRP A 14 -4.64 12.48 7.09
N ALA A 15 -4.40 13.23 6.01
CA ALA A 15 -4.14 14.67 6.02
C ALA A 15 -4.57 15.32 4.70
N ASP A 16 -4.76 16.64 4.71
CA ASP A 16 -5.09 17.42 3.50
C ASP A 16 -3.87 17.63 2.57
N GLU A 17 -2.67 17.27 3.03
CA GLU A 17 -1.39 17.42 2.34
C GLU A 17 -0.60 16.10 2.30
N ILE A 18 0.35 15.99 1.38
CA ILE A 18 1.27 14.84 1.29
C ILE A 18 2.08 14.78 2.58
N THR A 19 1.99 13.65 3.28
CA THR A 19 2.70 13.44 4.54
C THR A 19 4.06 12.79 4.30
N SER A 20 4.93 12.79 5.33
CA SER A 20 6.16 11.98 5.28
C SER A 20 5.89 10.49 5.14
N TYR A 21 4.71 10.00 5.57
CA TYR A 21 4.30 8.63 5.30
C TYR A 21 4.15 8.43 3.78
N ASP A 22 3.44 9.32 3.09
CA ASP A 22 3.25 9.22 1.64
C ASP A 22 4.57 9.31 0.86
N GLU A 23 5.48 10.19 1.29
CA GLU A 23 6.81 10.31 0.67
C GLU A 23 7.65 9.02 0.81
N ASP A 24 7.59 8.38 1.98
CA ASP A 24 8.29 7.11 2.23
C ASP A 24 7.67 5.95 1.43
N HIS A 25 6.36 6.00 1.16
CA HIS A 25 5.56 4.99 0.48
C HIS A 25 5.34 5.25 -1.02
N PHE A 26 5.96 6.30 -1.57
CA PHE A 26 5.72 6.74 -2.95
C PHE A 26 5.92 5.63 -3.99
N ILE A 27 6.96 4.79 -3.83
CA ILE A 27 7.22 3.65 -4.74
C ILE A 27 6.12 2.60 -4.62
N THR A 28 5.65 2.29 -3.40
CA THR A 28 4.56 1.36 -3.17
C THR A 28 3.28 1.83 -3.86
N TYR A 29 2.94 3.12 -3.75
CA TYR A 29 1.76 3.68 -4.43
C TYR A 29 1.88 3.62 -5.95
N LEU A 30 3.06 3.89 -6.52
CA LEU A 30 3.28 3.74 -7.96
C LEU A 30 3.08 2.30 -8.43
N ARG A 31 3.59 1.31 -7.67
CA ARG A 31 3.41 -0.11 -7.99
C ARG A 31 1.94 -0.54 -7.97
N LEU A 32 1.11 0.04 -7.10
CA LEU A 32 -0.33 -0.19 -7.10
C LEU A 32 -0.99 0.37 -8.36
N LEU A 33 -0.62 1.58 -8.78
CA LEU A 33 -1.14 2.21 -10.00
C LEU A 33 -0.72 1.44 -11.26
N ASP A 34 0.53 0.95 -11.31
CA ASP A 34 1.01 0.10 -12.42
C ASP A 34 0.22 -1.22 -12.46
N ALA A 35 -0.03 -1.85 -11.32
CA ALA A 35 -0.83 -3.07 -11.25
C ALA A 35 -2.28 -2.86 -11.75
N ASP A 36 -2.90 -1.73 -11.40
CA ASP A 36 -4.23 -1.35 -11.91
C ASP A 36 -4.19 -1.09 -13.43
N ALA A 37 -3.17 -0.40 -13.93
CA ALA A 37 -2.98 -0.14 -15.35
C ALA A 37 -2.77 -1.42 -16.18
N GLU A 38 -2.16 -2.45 -15.58
CA GLU A 38 -1.99 -3.79 -16.16
C GLU A 38 -3.24 -4.67 -15.98
N GLY A 39 -4.24 -4.22 -15.23
CA GLY A 39 -5.49 -4.96 -14.97
C GLY A 39 -5.30 -6.14 -14.01
N ALA A 40 -4.33 -6.07 -13.10
CA ALA A 40 -4.09 -7.09 -12.10
C ALA A 40 -5.25 -7.20 -11.10
N ASP A 41 -5.46 -8.38 -10.52
CA ASP A 41 -6.45 -8.54 -9.45
C ASP A 41 -5.94 -7.81 -8.19
N TRP A 42 -6.81 -7.01 -7.57
CA TRP A 42 -6.46 -6.24 -6.38
C TRP A 42 -5.98 -7.13 -5.21
N ARG A 43 -6.41 -8.39 -5.13
CA ARG A 43 -5.94 -9.35 -4.12
C ARG A 43 -4.51 -9.79 -4.37
N GLU A 44 -4.09 -9.86 -5.63
CA GLU A 44 -2.72 -10.13 -6.00
C GLU A 44 -1.84 -8.92 -5.67
N ALA A 45 -2.30 -7.70 -6.00
CA ALA A 45 -1.63 -6.46 -5.61
C ALA A 45 -1.49 -6.33 -4.09
N ALA A 46 -2.52 -6.66 -3.30
CA ALA A 46 -2.44 -6.66 -1.84
C ALA A 46 -1.33 -7.57 -1.31
N ARG A 47 -1.19 -8.79 -1.86
CA ARG A 47 -0.17 -9.75 -1.43
C ARG A 47 1.23 -9.39 -1.90
N ILE A 48 1.38 -8.91 -3.14
CA ILE A 48 2.69 -8.69 -3.77
C ILE A 48 3.23 -7.29 -3.47
N VAL A 49 2.38 -6.26 -3.44
CA VAL A 49 2.80 -4.86 -3.29
C VAL A 49 2.71 -4.41 -1.84
N LEU A 50 1.63 -4.77 -1.13
CA LEU A 50 1.44 -4.37 0.27
C LEU A 50 1.94 -5.42 1.27
N HIS A 51 2.30 -6.62 0.80
CA HIS A 51 2.63 -7.77 1.65
C HIS A 51 1.54 -8.10 2.68
N ARG A 52 0.26 -7.88 2.32
CA ARG A 52 -0.92 -8.15 3.16
C ARG A 52 -1.77 -9.26 2.57
N ASP A 53 -2.38 -10.06 3.44
CA ASP A 53 -3.39 -11.04 3.02
C ASP A 53 -4.77 -10.37 2.97
N PRO A 54 -5.39 -10.21 1.78
CA PRO A 54 -6.70 -9.57 1.63
C PRO A 54 -7.86 -10.38 2.23
N ASP A 55 -7.64 -11.66 2.54
CA ASP A 55 -8.65 -12.54 3.13
C ASP A 55 -8.48 -12.69 4.66
N ALA A 56 -7.47 -12.03 5.25
CA ALA A 56 -7.30 -12.02 6.70
C ALA A 56 -8.40 -11.19 7.37
N GLU A 57 -8.97 -11.71 8.46
CA GLU A 57 -9.88 -10.94 9.29
C GLU A 57 -9.11 -9.78 9.95
N PRO A 58 -9.66 -8.55 9.94
CA PRO A 58 -9.04 -7.44 10.67
C PRO A 58 -8.97 -7.81 12.14
N GLU A 59 -7.86 -7.46 12.81
CA GLU A 59 -7.77 -7.63 14.26
C GLU A 59 -8.89 -6.80 14.91
N LEU A 60 -9.88 -7.50 15.48
CA LEU A 60 -10.97 -6.87 16.22
C LEU A 60 -10.37 -6.23 17.49
N LEU A 61 -10.30 -4.90 17.51
CA LEU A 61 -9.96 -4.08 18.68
C LEU A 61 -11.02 -4.19 19.78
#